data_AF-C0EJA3-F1
#
_entry.id   AF-C0EJA3-F1
#
_cell.length_a   1.000
_cell.length_b   1.000
_cell.length_c   1.000
_cell.angle_alpha   90.00
_cell.angle_beta   90.00
_cell.angle_gamma   90.00
#
_symmetry.space_group_name_H-M   'P 1'
#
loop_
_entity.id
_entity.type
_entity.pdbx_description
1 polymer ?
#
loop_
_entity_poly.entity_id
_entity_poly.type
_entity_poly.pdbx_seq_one_letter_code
_entity_poly.pdbx_strand_id
1 'polypeptide(L)' 'MGAYLQQSPQDEPVYQFMNKKRSEGKSYRVYMMASSNKFLHIYYATVKAYLNSLKQDYPHSEYWSDRRFKKET' A
#
# COMPACT_ATOMS: atom_id res chain seq x y z
N MET A 1 -25.26 -2.60 1.96
CA MET A 1 -24.13 -3.39 1.41
C MET A 1 -23.79 -2.83 0.04
N GLY A 2 -23.09 -1.70 -0.03
CA GLY A 2 -22.68 -1.09 -1.29
C GLY A 2 -21.36 -1.72 -1.74
N ALA A 3 -21.34 -2.35 -2.91
CA ALA A 3 -20.09 -2.85 -3.48
C ALA A 3 -19.16 -1.66 -3.75
N TYR A 4 -17.87 -1.76 -3.43
CA TYR A 4 -16.88 -0.70 -3.63
C TYR A 4 -16.88 -0.10 -5.06
N LEU A 5 -17.29 -0.87 -6.07
CA LEU A 5 -17.49 -0.37 -7.44
C LEU A 5 -18.67 0.60 -7.61
N GLN A 6 -19.73 0.49 -6.80
CA GLN A 6 -20.94 1.32 -6.95
C GLN A 6 -20.68 2.79 -6.57
N GLN A 7 -19.79 3.05 -5.60
CA GLN A 7 -19.43 4.43 -5.24
C GLN A 7 -18.55 5.11 -6.28
N SER A 8 -17.87 4.34 -7.13
CA SER A 8 -17.02 4.83 -8.22
C SER A 8 -16.20 6.10 -7.88
N PRO A 9 -15.49 6.13 -6.73
CA PRO A 9 -14.75 7.32 -6.34
C PRO A 9 -13.65 7.58 -7.37
N GLN A 10 -13.77 8.69 -8.11
CA GLN A 10 -12.84 9.02 -9.20
C GLN A 10 -11.43 9.31 -8.70
N ASP A 11 -11.28 9.74 -7.44
CA ASP A 11 -9.99 10.11 -6.86
C ASP A 11 -9.22 8.92 -6.25
N GLU A 12 -9.79 7.72 -6.27
CA GLU A 12 -9.18 6.56 -5.65
C GLU A 12 -8.31 5.77 -6.65
N PRO A 13 -6.99 5.62 -6.40
CA PRO A 13 -6.05 5.06 -7.37
C PRO A 13 -6.27 3.57 -7.67
N VAL A 14 -6.83 2.78 -6.74
CA VAL A 14 -7.16 1.36 -6.98
C VAL A 14 -8.37 1.25 -7.90
N TYR A 15 -9.40 2.07 -7.72
CA TYR A 15 -10.58 2.12 -8.58
C TYR A 15 -10.22 2.52 -10.01
N GLN A 16 -9.38 3.55 -10.20
CA GLN A 16 -8.87 3.92 -11.52
C GLN A 16 -8.12 2.76 -12.18
N PHE A 17 -7.30 2.04 -11.41
CA PHE A 17 -6.59 0.86 -11.90
C PHE A 17 -7.55 -0.28 -12.30
N MET A 18 -8.58 -0.54 -11.48
CA MET A 18 -9.63 -1.51 -11.78
C MET A 18 -10.36 -1.16 -13.07
N ASN A 19 -10.76 0.11 -13.23
CA ASN A 19 -11.48 0.57 -14.40
C ASN A 19 -10.63 0.45 -15.67
N LYS A 20 -9.33 0.79 -15.60
CA LYS A 20 -8.38 0.58 -16.70
C LYS A 20 -8.24 -0.90 -17.07
N LYS A 21 -8.16 -1.80 -16.09
CA LYS A 21 -8.07 -3.25 -16.36
C LYS A 21 -9.36 -3.82 -16.93
N ARG A 22 -10.51 -3.27 -16.53
CA ARG A 22 -11.82 -3.59 -17.11
C ARG A 22 -11.90 -3.13 -18.57
N SER A 23 -11.45 -1.92 -18.90
CA SER A 23 -11.43 -1.42 -20.29
C SER A 23 -10.43 -2.16 -21.18
N GLU A 24 -9.35 -2.70 -20.62
CA GLU A 24 -8.42 -3.61 -21.31
C GLU A 24 -9.04 -5.01 -21.61
N GLY A 25 -10.28 -5.28 -21.19
CA GLY A 25 -10.98 -6.55 -21.45
C GLY A 25 -10.52 -7.71 -20.56
N LYS A 26 -9.84 -7.45 -19.44
CA LYS A 26 -9.36 -8.51 -18.54
C LYS A 26 -10.51 -9.18 -17.80
N SER A 27 -10.39 -10.50 -17.62
CA SER A 27 -11.32 -11.27 -16.79
C SER A 27 -11.38 -10.72 -15.36
N TYR A 28 -12.59 -10.72 -14.78
CA TYR A 28 -12.89 -10.21 -13.45
C TYR A 28 -11.85 -10.62 -12.40
N ARG A 29 -11.58 -11.92 -12.29
CA ARG A 29 -10.68 -12.46 -11.25
C ARG A 29 -9.25 -11.92 -11.38
N VAL A 30 -8.77 -11.77 -12.62
CA VAL A 30 -7.40 -11.32 -12.89
C VAL A 30 -7.22 -9.87 -12.47
N TYR A 31 -8.13 -8.99 -12.89
CA TYR A 31 -8.00 -7.60 -12.51
C TYR A 31 -8.32 -7.37 -11.04
N MET A 32 -9.24 -8.12 -10.44
CA MET A 32 -9.53 -8.03 -9.01
C MET A 32 -8.30 -8.39 -8.18
N MET A 33 -7.62 -9.51 -8.47
CA MET A 33 -6.37 -9.85 -7.79
C MET A 33 -5.27 -8.80 -7.98
N ALA A 34 -5.09 -8.31 -9.21
CA ALA A 34 -4.11 -7.26 -9.47
C ALA A 34 -4.44 -5.95 -8.71
N SER A 35 -5.72 -5.65 -8.54
CA SER A 35 -6.19 -4.47 -7.82
C SER A 35 -5.98 -4.62 -6.31
N SER A 36 -6.18 -5.82 -5.76
CA SER A 36 -5.80 -6.12 -4.38
C SER A 36 -4.30 -5.91 -4.14
N ASN A 37 -3.44 -6.35 -5.06
CA ASN A 37 -2.00 -6.10 -4.95
C ASN A 37 -1.66 -4.61 -5.03
N LYS A 38 -2.35 -3.86 -5.90
CA LYS A 38 -2.21 -2.41 -6.01
C LYS A 38 -2.63 -1.71 -4.71
N PHE A 39 -3.73 -2.15 -4.10
CA PHE A 39 -4.20 -1.67 -2.80
C PHE A 39 -3.15 -1.86 -1.71
N LEU A 40 -2.61 -3.08 -1.57
CA LEU A 40 -1.59 -3.38 -0.55
C LEU A 40 -0.33 -2.53 -0.74
N HIS A 41 0.11 -2.34 -1.98
CA HIS A 41 1.30 -1.54 -2.27
C HIS A 41 1.11 -0.07 -1.88
N ILE A 42 -0.04 0.51 -2.25
CA ILE A 42 -0.38 1.90 -1.90
C ILE A 42 -0.50 2.03 -0.39
N TYR A 43 -1.23 1.13 0.27
CA TYR A 43 -1.41 1.14 1.72
C TYR A 43 -0.08 1.06 2.48
N TYR A 44 0.79 0.14 2.08
CA TYR A 44 2.10 0.03 2.72
C TYR A 44 2.96 1.28 2.49
N ALA A 45 2.94 1.83 1.27
CA ALA A 45 3.70 3.05 0.95
C ALA A 45 3.21 4.25 1.77
N THR A 46 1.89 4.45 1.91
CA THR A 46 1.33 5.56 2.70
C THR A 46 1.63 5.41 4.19
N VAL A 47 1.46 4.21 4.75
CA VAL A 47 1.80 3.94 6.15
C VAL A 47 3.29 4.14 6.40
N LYS A 48 4.15 3.64 5.51
CA LYS A 48 5.60 3.81 5.64
C LYS A 48 6.00 5.28 5.55
N ALA A 49 5.40 6.05 4.65
CA ALA A 49 5.65 7.49 4.55
C ALA A 49 5.26 8.22 5.84
N TYR A 50 4.10 7.91 6.41
CA TYR A 50 3.63 8.45 7.68
C TYR A 50 4.55 8.06 8.86
N LEU A 51 4.94 6.80 8.96
CA LEU A 51 5.87 6.36 10.00
C LEU A 51 7.25 7.02 9.86
N ASN A 52 7.71 7.26 8.62
CA ASN A 52 8.97 7.94 8.36
C ASN A 52 8.90 9.42 8.73
N SER A 53 7.79 10.12 8.45
CA SER A 53 7.64 11.51 8.90
C SER A 53 7.68 11.61 10.42
N LEU A 54 7.05 10.67 11.15
CA LEU A 54 7.13 10.61 12.61
C LEU A 54 8.53 10.30 13.14
N LYS A 55 9.31 9.47 12.44
CA LYS A 55 10.70 9.17 12.79
C LYS A 55 11.64 10.35 12.56
N GLN A 56 11.32 11.20 11.59
CA GLN A 56 12.12 12.39 11.28
C GLN A 56 12.16 13.37 12.47
N ASP A 57 11.13 13.36 13.32
CA ASP A 57 11.07 14.12 14.57
C ASP A 57 11.92 13.53 15.71
N TYR A 58 12.32 12.25 15.62
CA TYR A 58 13.12 11.56 16.65
C TYR A 58 14.31 10.79 16.03
N PRO A 59 15.41 11.47 15.69
CA PRO A 59 16.55 10.88 14.98
C PRO A 59 17.38 9.87 15.80
N HIS A 60 17.03 9.57 17.06
CA HIS A 60 17.88 8.77 17.97
C HIS A 60 17.41 7.30 18.18
N SER A 61 16.34 6.82 17.53
CA SER A 61 15.82 5.48 17.85
C SER A 61 16.61 4.30 17.23
N GLU A 62 17.50 4.52 16.26
CA GLU A 62 18.14 3.43 15.49
C GLU A 62 19.43 2.87 16.14
N TYR A 63 19.98 3.55 17.15
CA TYR A 63 21.23 3.15 17.82
C TYR A 63 21.13 1.90 18.72
N TRP A 64 19.93 1.40 18.99
CA TRP A 64 19.71 0.26 19.92
C TRP A 64 19.35 -1.05 19.22
N SER A 65 18.91 -1.00 17.97
CA SER A 65 18.58 -2.21 17.19
C SER A 65 19.83 -2.86 16.60
N ASP A 66 20.81 -2.08 16.15
CA ASP A 66 22.05 -2.59 15.54
C ASP A 66 23.00 -3.24 16.55
N ARG A 67 22.99 -2.81 17.82
CA ARG A 67 23.87 -3.39 18.84
C ARG A 67 23.44 -4.76 19.34
N ARG A 68 22.18 -5.13 19.14
CA ARG A 68 21.65 -6.42 19.59
C ARG A 68 22.01 -7.57 18.64
N PHE A 69 22.31 -7.27 17.37
CA PHE A 69 22.68 -8.27 16.36
C PHE A 69 24.18 -8.60 16.32
N LYS A 70 25.03 -7.79 16.95
CA LYS A 70 26.50 -7.92 16.86
C LYS A 70 27.16 -8.66 18.04
N LYS A 71 26.36 -9.26 18.94
CA LYS A 71 26.85 -10.00 20.11
C LYS A 71 26.65 -11.52 20.02
N GLU A 72 26.22 -12.05 18.87
CA GLU A 72 25.95 -13.49 18.68
C GLU A 72 26.84 -14.15 17.59
N THR A 73 28.03 -13.58 17.32
CA THR A 73 29.10 -14.25 16.54
C THR A 73 30.37 -14.32 17.34
#